data_AF-A0A7C8RBN1-F1
#
_entry.id   AF-A0A7C8RBN1-F1
#
_cell.length_a   1.000
_cell.length_b   1.000
_cell.length_c   1.000
_cell.angle_alpha   90.00
_cell.angle_beta   90.00
_cell.angle_gamma   90.00
#
_symmetry.space_group_name_H-M   'P 1'
#
loop_
_entity.id
_entity.type
_entity.pdbx_description
1 polymer ?
#
loop_
_entity_poly.entity_id
_entity_poly.type
_entity_poly.pdbx_seq_one_letter_code
_entity_poly.pdbx_strand_id
1 'polypeptide(L)'
;MTTRGSSTWGSSNRTQTYQTSIIHSFPFPPTPKDPETAGRLPHYPRTSTFFVSKYGIQTLLNAEQEAQKIVQKARAYRVQRVKDARAEAQKEIEEYRQKKEEEFQKFEAEHTGINAQAEKDAEKEIEGKLKEIEEAGKKSRAQVIEDLIKAVTTVEPKPHINSKHK
;
A
#
# COMPACT_ATOMS: atom_id res chain seq x y z
N MET A 1 -18.06 -23.41 -9.13
CA MET A 1 -18.42 -23.44 -10.56
C MET A 1 -17.56 -22.42 -11.28
N THR A 2 -16.77 -22.89 -12.23
CA THR A 2 -15.80 -22.16 -13.06
C THR A 2 -16.51 -21.39 -14.17
N THR A 3 -16.22 -20.10 -14.32
CA THR A 3 -16.51 -19.34 -15.55
C THR A 3 -15.28 -18.52 -15.94
N ARG A 4 -14.70 -18.89 -17.10
CA ARG A 4 -13.69 -18.12 -17.84
C ARG A 4 -14.34 -16.84 -18.38
N GLY A 5 -13.69 -15.70 -18.21
CA GLY A 5 -13.96 -14.45 -18.93
C GLY A 5 -12.64 -13.73 -19.19
N SER A 6 -11.98 -14.07 -20.29
CA SER A 6 -11.84 -13.21 -21.48
C SER A 6 -11.00 -11.96 -21.22
N SER A 7 -9.71 -12.13 -21.48
CA SER A 7 -8.73 -11.07 -21.70
C SER A 7 -9.17 -10.15 -22.84
N THR A 8 -9.50 -8.90 -22.51
CA THR A 8 -9.45 -7.77 -23.43
C THR A 8 -8.37 -6.85 -22.91
N TRP A 9 -7.40 -6.49 -23.74
CA TRP A 9 -6.73 -5.19 -23.74
C TRP A 9 -5.93 -5.15 -25.04
N GLY A 10 -6.44 -4.36 -25.99
CA GLY A 10 -5.81 -4.16 -27.29
C GLY A 10 -4.50 -3.41 -27.13
N SER A 11 -3.48 -3.89 -27.83
CA SER A 11 -2.36 -3.08 -28.29
C SER A 11 -2.06 -3.51 -29.71
N SER A 12 -2.71 -2.82 -30.65
CA SER A 12 -2.38 -2.91 -32.07
C SER A 12 -1.08 -2.14 -32.28
N ASN A 13 0.04 -2.85 -32.39
CA ASN A 13 1.28 -2.32 -32.93
C ASN A 13 1.82 -3.31 -33.97
N ARG A 14 1.12 -3.37 -35.10
CA ARG A 14 1.62 -3.99 -36.34
C ARG A 14 2.58 -3.00 -36.99
N THR A 15 3.86 -3.13 -36.66
CA THR A 15 4.92 -2.48 -37.42
C THR A 15 5.12 -3.18 -38.77
N GLN A 16 5.18 -2.34 -39.82
CA GLN A 16 5.82 -2.55 -41.13
C GLN A 16 4.99 -3.17 -42.26
N THR A 17 4.31 -2.31 -43.03
CA THR A 17 4.05 -2.55 -44.45
C THR A 17 5.28 -2.08 -45.24
N TYR A 18 6.11 -3.04 -45.64
CA TYR A 18 7.20 -2.78 -46.58
C TYR A 18 6.63 -2.50 -47.98
N GLN A 19 7.24 -1.51 -48.62
CA GLN A 19 7.12 -1.11 -50.01
C GLN A 19 6.94 -2.31 -50.97
N THR A 20 5.78 -2.40 -51.62
CA THR A 20 5.59 -3.18 -52.84
C THR A 20 5.92 -2.29 -54.03
N SER A 21 7.15 -2.37 -54.53
CA SER A 21 7.46 -2.12 -55.94
C SER A 21 8.88 -2.61 -56.20
N ILE A 22 9.10 -3.08 -57.43
CA ILE A 22 10.33 -3.66 -57.98
C ILE A 22 10.43 -5.19 -57.88
N ILE A 23 9.55 -5.88 -58.62
CA ILE A 23 9.93 -7.13 -59.28
C ILE A 23 10.53 -6.71 -60.62
N HIS A 24 11.85 -6.49 -60.67
CA HIS A 24 12.56 -6.48 -61.96
C HIS A 24 12.54 -7.93 -62.46
N SER A 25 11.92 -8.17 -63.61
CA SER A 25 12.03 -9.42 -64.36
C SER A 25 13.50 -9.75 -64.60
N PHE A 26 14.07 -10.65 -63.79
CA PHE A 26 15.35 -11.26 -64.08
C PHE A 26 15.16 -12.25 -65.24
N PRO A 27 15.89 -12.13 -66.36
CA PRO A 27 15.82 -13.10 -67.44
C PRO A 27 16.25 -14.48 -66.91
N PHE A 28 15.41 -15.49 -67.13
CA PHE A 28 15.69 -16.87 -66.79
C PHE A 28 16.92 -17.34 -67.62
N PRO A 29 17.94 -17.96 -67.02
CA PRO A 29 19.12 -18.41 -67.76
C PRO A 29 18.70 -19.47 -68.81
N PRO A 30 19.30 -19.48 -70.01
CA PRO A 30 19.00 -20.49 -71.02
C PRO A 30 19.34 -21.88 -70.48
N THR A 31 18.45 -22.84 -70.71
CA THR A 31 18.69 -24.24 -70.33
C THR A 31 19.90 -24.79 -71.10
N PRO A 32 20.84 -25.47 -70.42
CA PRO A 32 22.00 -26.06 -71.08
C PRO A 32 21.56 -27.12 -72.11
N LYS A 33 22.15 -27.08 -73.31
CA LYS A 33 21.79 -27.98 -74.43
C LYS A 33 22.45 -29.37 -74.34
N ASP A 34 23.49 -29.51 -73.51
CA ASP A 34 24.29 -30.73 -73.41
C ASP A 34 24.11 -31.41 -72.04
N PRO A 35 23.99 -32.75 -71.99
CA PRO A 35 23.67 -33.50 -70.77
C PRO A 35 24.76 -33.47 -69.69
N GLU A 36 26.01 -33.10 -70.03
CA GLU A 36 27.11 -33.04 -69.05
C GLU A 36 27.05 -31.81 -68.13
N THR A 37 26.32 -30.76 -68.51
CA THR A 37 26.29 -29.50 -67.76
C THR A 37 25.13 -29.42 -66.75
N ALA A 38 24.20 -30.38 -66.78
CA ALA A 38 22.97 -30.39 -66.00
C ALA A 38 23.16 -30.58 -64.48
N GLY A 39 24.37 -30.96 -64.03
CA GLY A 39 24.69 -31.15 -62.60
C GLY A 39 25.64 -30.10 -62.00
N ARG A 40 26.13 -29.14 -62.79
CA ARG A 40 27.08 -28.13 -62.31
C ARG A 40 26.34 -26.84 -61.97
N LEU A 41 26.25 -26.52 -60.67
CA LEU A 41 25.65 -25.25 -60.22
C LEU A 41 26.33 -24.07 -60.94
N PRO A 42 25.56 -23.09 -61.45
CA PRO A 42 26.14 -21.92 -62.09
C PRO A 42 27.00 -21.16 -61.08
N HIS A 43 28.30 -21.05 -61.36
CA HIS A 43 29.18 -20.20 -60.56
C HIS A 43 28.88 -18.74 -60.91
N TYR A 44 28.01 -18.11 -60.15
CA TYR A 44 27.84 -16.66 -60.21
C TYR A 44 29.16 -16.02 -59.79
N PRO A 45 29.76 -15.14 -60.62
CA PRO A 45 30.90 -14.37 -60.15
C PRO A 45 30.44 -13.59 -58.93
N ARG A 46 31.07 -13.86 -57.77
CA ARG A 46 30.86 -13.08 -56.56
C ARG A 46 31.13 -11.63 -56.95
N THR A 47 30.09 -10.82 -56.98
CA THR A 47 30.22 -9.42 -57.36
C THR A 47 31.25 -8.78 -56.44
N SER A 48 32.27 -8.23 -57.10
CA SER A 48 33.30 -7.32 -56.61
C SER A 48 33.30 -7.10 -55.11
N THR A 49 34.33 -7.65 -54.45
CA THR A 49 34.84 -7.19 -53.16
C THR A 49 34.66 -5.67 -53.06
N PHE A 50 33.71 -5.24 -52.22
CA PHE A 50 33.60 -3.87 -51.80
C PHE A 50 34.93 -3.55 -51.10
N PHE A 51 35.84 -2.86 -51.79
CA PHE A 51 37.06 -2.37 -51.18
C PHE A 51 36.66 -1.19 -50.30
N VAL A 52 36.04 -1.48 -49.15
CA VAL A 52 35.86 -0.49 -48.10
C VAL A 52 37.28 -0.19 -47.61
N SER A 53 37.71 1.06 -47.77
CA SER A 53 38.99 1.53 -47.24
C SER A 53 39.10 1.10 -45.77
N LYS A 54 40.22 0.47 -45.39
CA LYS A 54 40.49 -0.05 -44.02
C LYS A 54 40.13 0.97 -42.92
N TYR A 55 40.32 2.25 -43.21
CA TYR A 55 39.97 3.37 -42.34
C TYR A 55 38.45 3.55 -42.16
N GLY A 56 37.64 3.36 -43.19
CA GLY A 56 36.17 3.43 -43.12
C GLY A 56 35.57 2.29 -42.28
N ILE A 57 36.08 1.06 -42.45
CA ILE A 57 35.63 -0.09 -41.63
C ILE A 57 35.93 0.16 -40.15
N GLN A 58 37.14 0.63 -39.82
CA GLN A 58 37.53 0.87 -38.44
C GLN A 58 36.65 1.93 -37.76
N THR A 59 36.30 3.00 -38.48
CA THR A 59 35.40 4.04 -37.96
C THR A 59 34.01 3.49 -37.67
N LEU A 60 33.47 2.64 -38.54
CA LEU A 60 32.16 2.01 -38.32
C LEU A 60 32.16 1.06 -37.12
N LEU A 61 33.22 0.25 -36.95
CA LEU A 61 33.37 -0.64 -35.80
C LEU A 61 33.51 0.13 -34.48
N ASN A 62 34.26 1.23 -34.47
CA ASN A 62 34.38 2.10 -33.30
C ASN A 62 33.02 2.73 -32.96
N ALA A 63 32.29 3.24 -33.96
CA ALA A 63 30.95 3.79 -33.78
C ALA A 63 29.96 2.74 -33.24
N GLU A 64 30.04 1.49 -33.71
CA GLU A 64 29.22 0.38 -33.19
C GLU A 64 29.50 0.13 -31.71
N GLN A 65 30.78 0.05 -31.31
CA GLN A 65 31.15 -0.15 -29.91
C GLN A 65 30.71 1.01 -29.01
N GLU A 66 30.83 2.26 -29.48
CA GLU A 66 30.37 3.43 -28.76
C GLU A 66 28.85 3.43 -28.59
N ALA A 67 28.11 3.11 -29.65
CA ALA A 67 26.65 2.98 -29.58
C ALA A 67 26.23 1.89 -28.58
N GLN A 68 26.88 0.72 -28.60
CA GLN A 68 26.62 -0.35 -27.64
C GLN A 68 26.87 0.10 -26.20
N LYS A 69 27.98 0.81 -25.94
CA LYS A 69 28.29 1.36 -24.61
C LYS A 69 27.23 2.35 -24.14
N ILE A 70 26.74 3.22 -25.03
CA ILE A 70 25.68 4.19 -24.69
C ILE A 70 24.40 3.46 -24.29
N VAL A 71 23.99 2.44 -25.05
CA VAL A 71 22.78 1.65 -24.74
C VAL A 71 22.93 0.89 -23.42
N GLN A 72 24.10 0.28 -23.16
CA GLN A 72 24.37 -0.41 -21.90
C GLN A 72 24.32 0.53 -20.70
N LYS A 73 24.94 1.72 -20.81
CA LYS A 73 24.87 2.77 -19.79
C LYS A 73 23.44 3.21 -19.53
N ALA A 74 22.64 3.42 -20.58
CA ALA A 74 21.23 3.79 -20.44
C ALA A 74 20.40 2.70 -19.73
N ARG A 75 20.64 1.41 -20.05
CA ARG A 75 19.99 0.28 -19.36
C ARG A 75 20.39 0.20 -17.90
N ALA A 76 21.68 0.33 -17.59
CA ALA A 76 22.19 0.33 -16.23
C ALA A 76 21.61 1.50 -15.41
N TYR A 77 21.60 2.70 -15.97
CA TYR A 77 21.01 3.89 -15.36
C TYR A 77 19.53 3.69 -15.03
N ARG A 78 18.74 3.12 -15.96
CA ARG A 78 17.33 2.81 -15.70
C ARG A 78 17.16 1.85 -14.52
N VAL A 79 17.98 0.80 -14.45
CA VAL A 79 17.93 -0.17 -13.35
C VAL A 79 18.33 0.47 -12.03
N GLN A 80 19.37 1.31 -12.02
CA GLN A 80 19.78 2.07 -10.83
C GLN A 80 18.65 2.98 -10.34
N ARG A 81 18.04 3.78 -11.22
CA ARG A 81 16.92 4.67 -10.86
C ARG A 81 15.74 3.93 -10.23
N VAL A 82 15.42 2.72 -10.71
CA VAL A 82 14.36 1.90 -10.10
C VAL A 82 14.77 1.38 -8.73
N LYS A 83 16.03 1.00 -8.54
CA LYS A 83 16.54 0.57 -7.22
C LYS A 83 16.57 1.74 -6.23
N ASP A 84 17.06 2.89 -6.65
CA ASP A 84 17.14 4.09 -5.83
C ASP A 84 15.74 4.51 -5.37
N ALA A 85 14.76 4.55 -6.30
CA ALA A 85 13.37 4.86 -5.96
C ALA A 85 12.76 3.89 -4.95
N ARG A 86 13.09 2.59 -5.05
CA ARG A 86 12.63 1.58 -4.07
C ARG A 86 13.29 1.77 -2.71
N ALA A 87 14.60 2.04 -2.69
CA ALA A 87 15.34 2.26 -1.45
C ALA A 87 14.87 3.53 -0.74
N GLU A 88 14.62 4.60 -1.50
CA GLU A 88 14.11 5.87 -0.98
C GLU A 88 12.69 5.71 -0.41
N ALA A 89 11.79 5.05 -1.15
CA ALA A 89 10.44 4.76 -0.64
C ALA A 89 10.46 3.87 0.61
N GLN A 90 11.34 2.86 0.65
CA GLN A 90 11.49 2.00 1.83
C GLN A 90 11.97 2.79 3.04
N LYS A 91 12.96 3.68 2.84
CA LYS A 91 13.47 4.56 3.90
C LYS A 91 12.36 5.49 4.42
N GLU A 92 11.57 6.08 3.53
CA GLU A 92 10.46 6.96 3.93
C GLU A 92 9.37 6.20 4.71
N ILE A 93 9.07 4.96 4.31
CA ILE A 93 8.14 4.08 5.05
C ILE A 93 8.67 3.77 6.46
N GLU A 94 9.96 3.48 6.59
CA GLU A 94 10.60 3.18 7.88
C GLU A 94 10.61 4.42 8.79
N GLU A 95 10.95 5.59 8.26
CA GLU A 95 10.88 6.86 9.00
C GLU A 95 9.43 7.17 9.44
N TYR A 96 8.44 6.94 8.57
CA TYR A 96 7.03 7.14 8.93
C TYR A 96 6.58 6.18 10.03
N ARG A 97 6.99 4.91 9.95
CA ARG A 97 6.70 3.91 10.98
C ARG A 97 7.31 4.29 12.32
N GLN A 98 8.58 4.69 12.33
CA GLN A 98 9.26 5.14 13.55
C GLN A 98 8.56 6.35 14.17
N LYS A 99 8.22 7.36 13.37
CA LYS A 99 7.47 8.53 13.86
C LYS A 99 6.13 8.15 14.46
N LYS A 100 5.37 7.27 13.81
CA LYS A 100 4.07 6.82 14.30
C LYS A 100 4.17 5.97 15.55
N GLU A 101 5.18 5.13 15.64
CA GLU A 101 5.47 4.34 16.83
C GLU A 101 5.87 5.25 18.01
N GLU A 102 6.71 6.26 17.79
CA GLU A 102 7.06 7.25 18.81
C GLU A 102 5.85 8.07 19.27
N GLU A 103 5.00 8.52 18.34
CA GLU A 103 3.73 9.19 18.66
C GLU A 103 2.81 8.26 19.47
N PHE A 104 2.71 6.99 19.08
CA PHE A 104 1.89 6.00 19.76
C PHE A 104 2.42 5.72 21.17
N GLN A 105 3.72 5.52 21.35
CA GLN A 105 4.31 5.31 22.68
C GLN A 105 4.16 6.52 23.60
N LYS A 106 4.29 7.74 23.08
CA LYS A 106 3.99 8.96 23.84
C LYS A 106 2.51 9.02 24.24
N PHE A 107 1.62 8.72 23.31
CA PHE A 107 0.19 8.64 23.56
C PHE A 107 -0.12 7.57 24.62
N GLU A 108 0.46 6.37 24.52
CA GLU A 108 0.28 5.34 25.54
C GLU A 108 0.81 5.79 26.91
N ALA A 109 1.99 6.39 26.98
CA ALA A 109 2.54 6.89 28.25
C ALA A 109 1.67 7.99 28.88
N GLU A 110 1.16 8.93 28.07
CA GLU A 110 0.29 10.00 28.53
C GLU A 110 -1.09 9.46 28.96
N HIS A 111 -1.68 8.55 28.18
CA HIS A 111 -3.03 8.03 28.43
C HIS A 111 -3.09 6.91 29.47
N THR A 112 -2.04 6.11 29.64
CA THR A 112 -1.96 5.18 30.78
C THR A 112 -1.90 5.92 32.11
N GLY A 113 -1.28 7.11 32.14
CA GLY A 113 -1.29 7.98 33.32
C GLY A 113 -2.61 8.70 33.57
N ILE A 114 -3.39 9.02 32.53
CA ILE A 114 -4.68 9.72 32.66
C ILE A 114 -5.68 8.91 33.48
N ASN A 115 -5.71 7.58 33.34
CA ASN A 115 -6.62 6.75 34.15
C ASN A 115 -6.29 6.85 35.64
N ALA A 116 -5.01 6.79 36.02
CA ALA A 116 -4.60 6.92 37.41
C ALA A 116 -4.89 8.33 37.98
N GLN A 117 -4.82 9.38 37.16
CA GLN A 117 -5.18 10.72 37.57
C GLN A 117 -6.70 10.87 37.75
N ALA A 118 -7.48 10.36 36.80
CA ALA A 118 -8.95 10.35 36.89
C ALA A 118 -9.45 9.54 38.11
N GLU A 119 -8.83 8.40 38.40
CA GLU A 119 -9.12 7.60 39.60
C GLU A 119 -8.84 8.38 40.88
N LYS A 120 -7.68 9.04 40.99
CA LYS A 120 -7.34 9.87 42.16
C LYS A 120 -8.27 11.06 42.36
N ASP A 121 -8.68 11.70 41.28
CA ASP A 121 -9.58 12.84 41.36
C ASP A 121 -11.01 12.39 41.73
N ALA A 122 -11.46 11.24 41.20
CA ALA A 122 -12.71 10.61 41.62
C ALA A 122 -12.67 10.18 43.10
N GLU A 123 -11.57 9.60 43.59
CA GLU A 123 -11.40 9.24 45.00
C GLU A 123 -11.52 10.46 45.92
N LYS A 124 -10.90 11.59 45.57
CA LYS A 124 -11.02 12.83 46.35
C LYS A 124 -12.46 13.35 46.38
N GLU A 125 -13.16 13.31 45.26
CA GLU A 125 -14.57 13.70 45.21
C GLU A 125 -15.44 12.79 46.07
N ILE A 126 -15.21 11.47 46.01
CA ILE A 126 -15.91 10.48 46.85
C ILE A 126 -15.64 10.76 48.34
N GLU A 127 -14.39 10.99 48.74
CA GLU A 127 -14.04 11.32 50.13
C GLU A 127 -14.72 12.61 50.60
N GLY A 128 -14.79 13.63 49.75
CA GLY A 128 -15.52 14.87 50.04
C GLY A 128 -17.01 14.61 50.25
N LYS A 129 -17.63 13.85 49.35
CA LYS A 129 -19.04 13.46 49.44
C LYS A 129 -19.32 12.59 50.67
N LEU A 130 -18.40 11.69 51.04
CA LEU A 130 -18.54 10.86 52.23
C LEU A 130 -18.58 11.73 53.49
N LYS A 131 -17.68 12.72 53.60
CA LYS A 131 -17.66 13.68 54.71
C LYS A 131 -18.95 14.51 54.77
N GLU A 132 -19.43 15.01 53.63
CA GLU A 132 -20.70 15.73 53.55
C GLU A 132 -21.87 14.86 54.04
N ILE A 133 -21.95 13.60 53.61
CA ILE A 133 -22.99 12.65 54.04
C ILE A 133 -22.89 12.36 55.54
N GLU A 134 -21.69 12.14 56.06
CA GLU A 134 -21.48 11.91 57.49
C GLU A 134 -21.91 13.12 58.34
N GLU A 135 -21.56 14.34 57.92
CA GLU A 135 -21.96 15.55 58.61
C GLU A 135 -23.46 15.79 58.55
N ALA A 136 -24.07 15.61 57.37
CA ALA A 136 -25.51 15.69 57.20
C ALA A 136 -26.23 14.67 58.09
N GLY A 137 -25.74 13.42 58.12
CA GLY A 137 -26.25 12.35 58.96
C GLY A 137 -26.10 12.65 60.45
N LYS A 138 -24.98 13.23 60.90
CA LYS A 138 -24.79 13.65 62.30
C LYS A 138 -25.77 14.76 62.69
N LYS A 139 -26.02 15.73 61.81
CA LYS A 139 -26.96 16.84 62.04
C LYS A 139 -28.42 16.35 62.13
N SER A 140 -28.84 15.47 61.22
CA SER A 140 -30.21 14.95 61.20
C SER A 140 -30.49 13.83 62.20
N ARG A 141 -29.45 13.16 62.74
CA ARG A 141 -29.58 12.04 63.68
C ARG A 141 -30.45 12.37 64.89
N ALA A 142 -30.25 13.54 65.50
CA ALA A 142 -31.02 13.92 66.69
C ALA A 142 -32.51 14.10 66.39
N GLN A 143 -32.84 14.75 65.26
CA GLN A 143 -34.22 14.94 64.82
C GLN A 143 -34.89 13.60 64.49
N VAL A 144 -34.21 12.72 63.75
CA VAL A 144 -34.75 11.39 63.40
C VAL A 144 -35.01 10.54 64.64
N ILE A 145 -34.12 10.58 65.64
CA ILE A 145 -34.33 9.86 66.91
C ILE A 145 -35.55 10.41 67.64
N GLU A 146 -35.70 11.74 67.71
CA GLU A 146 -36.84 12.38 68.36
C GLU A 146 -38.16 12.01 67.66
N ASP A 147 -38.20 12.05 66.33
CA ASP A 147 -39.38 11.69 65.54
C ASP A 147 -39.74 10.21 65.70
N LEU A 148 -38.76 9.31 65.72
CA LEU A 148 -38.98 7.88 65.97
C LEU A 148 -39.52 7.62 67.37
N ILE A 149 -38.96 8.29 68.40
CA ILE A 149 -39.46 8.18 69.78
C ILE A 149 -40.90 8.68 69.85
N LYS A 150 -41.17 9.88 69.30
CA LYS A 150 -42.53 10.45 69.26
C LYS A 150 -43.51 9.50 68.58
N ALA A 151 -43.16 8.94 67.42
CA ALA A 151 -44.03 8.02 66.69
C ALA A 151 -44.33 6.74 67.48
N VAL A 152 -43.37 6.22 68.25
CA VAL A 152 -43.57 5.03 69.08
C VAL A 152 -44.36 5.33 70.36
N THR A 153 -44.15 6.50 70.97
CA THR A 153 -44.84 6.88 72.22
C THR A 153 -46.24 7.46 71.99
N THR A 154 -46.52 7.98 70.80
CA THR A 154 -47.82 8.58 70.47
C THR A 154 -48.77 7.51 70.00
N VAL A 155 -49.54 6.97 70.94
CA VAL A 155 -50.60 6.00 70.64
C VAL A 155 -51.84 6.77 70.21
N GLU A 156 -52.20 6.67 68.93
CA GLU A 156 -53.50 7.09 68.41
C GLU A 156 -54.44 5.88 68.29
N PRO A 157 -55.26 5.58 69.32
CA PRO A 157 -56.21 4.49 69.25
C PRO A 157 -57.34 4.86 68.29
N LYS A 158 -57.23 4.40 67.04
CA LYS A 158 -58.32 4.47 66.07
C LYS A 158 -59.15 3.21 66.17
N PRO A 159 -60.49 3.33 66.31
CA PRO A 159 -61.35 2.16 66.29
C PRO A 159 -61.13 1.42 64.96
N HIS A 160 -61.04 0.09 65.05
CA HIS A 160 -60.97 -0.74 63.86
C HIS A 160 -62.19 -0.43 62.96
N ILE A 161 -61.99 -0.41 61.64
CA ILE A 161 -62.99 0.06 60.65
C ILE A 161 -64.37 -0.61 60.80
N ASN A 162 -64.41 -1.79 61.43
CA ASN A 162 -65.62 -2.58 61.66
C ASN A 162 -66.19 -2.52 63.11
N SER A 163 -65.87 -1.50 63.92
CA SER A 163 -66.30 -1.47 65.34
C SER A 163 -67.77 -1.04 65.57
N LYS A 164 -68.68 -1.24 64.61
CA LYS A 164 -70.09 -0.81 64.79
C LYS A 164 -70.77 -1.65 65.86
N HIS A 165 -71.30 -0.96 66.88
CA HIS A 165 -72.06 -1.54 67.99
C HIS A 165 -73.33 -2.26 67.53
N LYS A 166 -73.66 -3.35 68.25
CA LYS A 166 -75.01 -3.89 68.37
C LYS A 166 -75.69 -3.24 69.56
#